data_AF-A0A9N9GMZ3-F1
#
_entry.id   AF-A0A9N9GMZ3-F1
#
_cell.length_a   1.000
_cell.length_b   1.000
_cell.length_c   1.000
_cell.angle_alpha   90.00
_cell.angle_beta   90.00
_cell.angle_gamma   90.00
#
_symmetry.space_group_name_H-M   'P 1'
#
loop_
_entity.id
_entity.type
_entity.pdbx_description
1 polymer ?
#
loop_
_entity_poly.entity_id
_entity_poly.type
_entity_poly.pdbx_seq_one_letter_code
_entity_poly.pdbx_strand_id
1 'polypeptide(L)'
;MIQDGNRWVLESNIRGESVLNFILCLPQPIFYDAHYTGAESHTAEFIYGKLKSVIEDIGPSKFAAIITDNATGAILQQEPNTIALVKPVDTCWGTCLDAIQSILRYKVAIQIFVVQPAVTSTIKCNLKDKILGEELWSELEKAECLLEPFVKLLKIFESDTSLLSRVYAEWNKLQITINNLDLDLLQKNEIKDLIDTQFEFAFHPTMALANLLDPI
;
A
#
# COMPACT_ATOMS: atom_id res chain seq x y z
N MET A 1 7.26 -10.71 18.24
CA MET A 1 7.89 -10.03 19.39
C MET A 1 9.22 -10.72 19.70
N ILE A 2 10.31 -10.27 19.08
CA ILE A 2 11.69 -10.48 19.54
C ILE A 2 12.37 -9.13 19.34
N GLN A 3 12.98 -8.65 20.42
CA GLN A 3 13.63 -7.36 20.55
C GLN A 3 15.11 -7.57 20.30
N ASP A 4 15.67 -6.89 19.30
CA ASP A 4 17.10 -6.62 19.28
C ASP A 4 17.34 -5.19 18.80
N GLY A 5 17.84 -4.35 19.70
CA GLY A 5 18.44 -3.04 19.43
C GLY A 5 17.64 -2.00 18.63
N ASN A 6 16.61 -1.38 19.25
CA ASN A 6 16.10 -0.01 19.02
C ASN A 6 16.37 0.67 17.65
N ARG A 7 16.08 0.04 16.51
CA ARG A 7 16.19 0.69 15.19
C ARG A 7 14.97 0.41 14.34
N TRP A 8 14.32 1.49 13.93
CA TRP A 8 13.19 1.52 13.01
C TRP A 8 13.68 2.17 11.71
N VAL A 9 13.59 1.47 10.59
CA VAL A 9 14.08 1.96 9.28
C VAL A 9 12.88 2.20 8.36
N LEU A 10 12.75 3.43 7.89
CA LEU A 10 11.86 3.84 6.80
C LEU A 10 12.57 3.61 5.46
N GLU A 11 11.76 3.26 4.44
CA GLU A 11 12.11 3.07 3.02
C GLU A 11 13.59 2.76 2.76
N SER A 12 13.91 1.48 2.85
CA SER A 12 15.25 0.99 2.63
C SER A 12 15.57 0.83 1.15
N ASN A 13 16.76 1.21 0.72
CA ASN A 13 17.29 0.80 -0.58
C ASN A 13 17.44 -0.73 -0.66
N ILE A 14 17.86 -1.27 -1.82
CA ILE A 14 18.10 -2.71 -2.01
C ILE A 14 19.17 -3.31 -1.05
N ARG A 15 19.85 -2.48 -0.27
CA ARG A 15 20.84 -2.86 0.75
C ARG A 15 20.32 -2.73 2.19
N GLY A 16 19.06 -2.35 2.39
CA GLY A 16 18.49 -2.19 3.74
C GLY A 16 18.77 -0.83 4.39
N GLU A 17 19.37 0.12 3.67
CA GLU A 17 19.74 1.44 4.23
C GLU A 17 18.61 2.43 4.07
N SER A 18 18.28 3.17 5.13
CA SER A 18 17.23 4.19 5.11
C SER A 18 17.60 5.36 4.18
N VAL A 19 16.65 5.75 3.32
CA VAL A 19 16.83 6.81 2.31
C VAL A 19 15.73 7.85 2.43
N LEU A 20 16.08 9.13 2.27
CA LEU A 20 15.14 10.22 2.06
C LEU A 20 15.29 10.73 0.63
N ASN A 21 14.25 10.53 -0.19
CA ASN A 21 14.24 10.96 -1.58
C ASN A 21 13.56 12.33 -1.73
N PHE A 22 14.16 13.21 -2.52
CA PHE A 22 13.61 14.50 -2.88
C PHE A 22 13.28 14.51 -4.38
N ILE A 23 12.00 14.71 -4.70
CA ILE A 23 11.50 14.77 -6.07
C ILE A 23 10.85 16.14 -6.28
N LEU A 24 11.26 16.82 -7.35
CA LEU A 24 10.64 18.08 -7.77
C LEU A 24 9.54 17.79 -8.80
N CYS A 25 8.30 18.03 -8.40
CA CYS A 25 7.13 17.88 -9.27
C CYS A 25 6.95 19.14 -10.14
N LEU A 26 7.73 19.21 -11.22
CA LEU A 26 7.51 20.14 -12.33
C LEU A 26 6.52 19.49 -13.33
N PRO A 27 6.20 20.07 -14.50
CA PRO A 27 5.36 19.39 -15.50
C PRO A 27 5.83 17.96 -15.85
N GLN A 28 7.10 17.66 -15.61
CA GLN A 28 7.61 16.29 -15.46
C GLN A 28 8.35 16.16 -14.12
N PRO A 29 8.14 15.08 -13.36
CA PRO A 29 8.88 14.84 -12.11
C PRO A 29 10.38 14.70 -12.38
N ILE A 30 11.19 15.38 -11.56
CA ILE A 30 12.65 15.26 -11.60
C ILE A 30 13.15 14.80 -10.24
N PHE A 31 13.94 13.73 -10.24
CA PHE A 31 14.70 13.33 -9.06
C PHE A 31 15.76 14.40 -8.75
N TYR A 32 15.65 15.03 -7.58
CA TYR A 32 16.56 16.09 -7.17
C TYR A 32 17.74 15.54 -6.39
N ASP A 33 17.48 14.78 -5.33
CA ASP A 33 18.52 14.18 -4.52
C ASP A 33 17.99 12.97 -3.71
N ALA A 34 18.89 12.11 -3.26
CA ALA A 34 18.64 11.09 -2.26
C ALA A 34 19.69 11.17 -1.15
N HIS A 35 19.21 11.32 0.09
CA HIS A 35 20.07 11.29 1.25
C HIS A 35 19.98 9.95 1.96
N TYR A 36 21.11 9.24 2.02
CA TYR A 36 21.25 8.03 2.82
C TYR A 36 21.48 8.42 4.27
N THR A 37 20.53 8.09 5.16
CA THR A 37 20.58 8.50 6.58
C THR A 37 21.19 7.42 7.47
N GLY A 38 21.42 6.22 6.94
CA GLY A 38 22.07 5.12 7.66
C GLY A 38 21.31 4.75 8.94
N ALA A 39 21.93 5.01 10.10
CA ALA A 39 21.36 4.73 11.42
C ALA A 39 20.68 5.95 12.08
N GLU A 40 20.68 7.12 11.43
CA GLU A 40 20.03 8.32 11.97
C GLU A 40 18.52 8.15 11.94
N SER A 41 17.89 8.43 13.09
CA SER A 41 16.43 8.37 13.22
C SER A 41 15.79 9.46 12.37
N HIS A 42 14.84 9.09 11.54
CA HIS A 42 13.98 10.01 10.78
C HIS A 42 12.97 10.70 11.71
N THR A 43 13.47 11.54 12.63
CA THR A 43 12.58 12.37 13.44
C THR A 43 12.01 13.50 12.60
N ALA A 44 10.86 14.04 13.02
CA ALA A 44 10.21 15.15 12.31
C ALA A 44 11.14 16.37 12.15
N GLU A 45 11.99 16.64 13.16
CA GLU A 45 12.96 17.74 13.14
C GLU A 45 14.07 17.51 12.12
N PHE A 46 14.53 16.27 11.96
CA PHE A 46 15.56 15.91 11.00
C PHE A 46 15.03 16.07 9.56
N ILE A 47 13.85 15.51 9.28
CA ILE A 47 13.19 15.64 7.97
C ILE A 47 12.92 17.11 7.66
N TYR A 48 12.40 17.87 8.63
CA TYR A 48 12.19 19.32 8.50
C TYR A 48 13.49 20.06 8.17
N GLY A 49 14.58 19.76 8.87
CA GLY A 49 15.89 20.37 8.61
C GLY A 49 16.38 20.12 7.18
N LYS A 50 16.22 18.89 6.69
CA LYS A 50 16.58 18.53 5.31
C LYS A 50 15.69 19.21 4.28
N LEU A 51 14.37 19.17 4.46
CA LEU A 51 13.41 19.89 3.62
C LEU A 51 13.72 21.38 3.56
N LYS A 52 13.97 22.00 4.71
CA LYS A 52 14.32 23.42 4.80
C LYS A 52 15.58 23.74 4.00
N SER A 53 16.63 22.93 4.10
CA SER A 53 17.85 23.15 3.32
C SER A 53 17.59 23.10 1.80
N VAL A 54 16.82 22.13 1.34
CA VAL A 54 16.46 22.00 -0.09
C VAL A 54 15.64 23.20 -0.58
N ILE A 55 14.69 23.66 0.24
CA ILE A 55 13.84 24.83 -0.09
C ILE A 55 14.67 26.12 -0.14
N GLU A 56 15.59 26.30 0.81
CA GLU A 56 16.48 27.47 0.85
C GLU A 56 17.46 27.48 -0.33
N ASP A 57 18.01 26.31 -0.70
CA ASP A 57 18.92 26.16 -1.85
C ASP A 57 18.25 26.50 -3.18
N ILE A 58 17.01 26.04 -3.39
CA ILE A 58 16.25 26.31 -4.63
C ILE A 58 15.66 27.73 -4.64
N GLY A 59 15.21 28.19 -3.47
CA GLY A 59 14.52 29.46 -3.25
C GLY A 59 13.05 29.25 -2.87
N PRO A 60 12.60 29.69 -1.67
CA PRO A 60 11.24 29.44 -1.17
C PRO A 60 10.12 29.93 -2.09
N SER A 61 10.34 31.02 -2.83
CA SER A 61 9.34 31.61 -3.74
C SER A 61 9.04 30.76 -4.99
N LYS A 62 9.79 29.68 -5.22
CA LYS A 62 9.61 28.78 -6.37
C LYS A 62 8.74 27.58 -6.08
N PHE A 63 8.29 27.40 -4.84
CA PHE A 63 7.45 26.27 -4.43
C PHE A 63 5.99 26.69 -4.31
N ALA A 64 5.12 25.89 -4.91
CA ALA A 64 3.66 26.04 -4.76
C ALA A 64 3.10 25.15 -3.64
N ALA A 65 3.71 23.99 -3.40
CA ALA A 65 3.29 23.02 -2.39
C ALA A 65 4.46 22.09 -1.99
N ILE A 66 4.33 21.47 -0.83
CA ILE A 66 5.19 20.38 -0.35
C ILE A 66 4.27 19.20 -0.05
N ILE A 67 4.63 18.01 -0.52
CA ILE A 67 3.88 16.78 -0.30
C ILE A 67 4.84 15.81 0.41
N THR A 68 4.40 15.28 1.55
CA THR A 68 5.09 14.22 2.28
C THR A 68 4.13 13.07 2.48
N ASP A 69 4.65 11.87 2.63
CA ASP A 69 3.87 10.75 3.12
C ASP A 69 3.51 10.96 4.61
N ASN A 70 2.56 10.17 5.10
CA ASN A 70 2.25 10.07 6.52
C ASN A 70 2.85 8.77 7.06
N ALA A 71 4.16 8.74 7.26
CA ALA A 71 4.83 7.59 7.86
C ALA A 71 4.66 7.60 9.39
N THR A 72 3.66 6.84 9.90
CA THR A 72 3.76 6.26 11.24
C THR A 72 4.20 4.80 11.07
N GLY A 73 5.38 4.46 11.59
CA GLY A 73 6.19 3.32 11.13
C GLY A 73 5.54 1.94 11.12
N ALA A 74 5.81 1.20 10.04
CA ALA A 74 5.78 -0.27 9.97
C ALA A 74 6.80 -0.75 8.90
N ILE A 75 7.51 -1.85 9.19
CA ILE A 75 8.71 -2.35 8.48
C ILE A 75 8.35 -3.63 7.70
N LEU A 76 8.96 -3.87 6.53
CA LEU A 76 9.27 -5.25 6.10
C LEU A 76 10.61 -5.47 5.39
N GLN A 77 11.22 -6.61 5.72
CA GLN A 77 12.45 -7.18 5.14
C GLN A 77 12.11 -8.11 3.96
N GLN A 78 12.94 -8.14 2.92
CA GLN A 78 12.92 -9.18 1.88
C GLN A 78 14.26 -9.92 1.79
N GLU A 79 14.18 -11.25 1.59
CA GLU A 79 15.25 -12.16 1.19
C GLU A 79 14.89 -12.73 -0.20
N PRO A 80 15.81 -12.82 -1.18
CA PRO A 80 15.46 -13.30 -2.51
C PRO A 80 15.66 -14.82 -2.65
N ASN A 81 14.66 -15.47 -3.23
CA ASN A 81 14.74 -16.51 -4.27
C ASN A 81 13.77 -17.67 -4.06
N THR A 82 13.35 -18.21 -5.21
CA THR A 82 12.56 -19.42 -5.48
C THR A 82 11.06 -19.16 -5.69
N ILE A 83 10.47 -19.90 -6.64
CA ILE A 83 9.05 -19.90 -7.00
C ILE A 83 8.23 -20.08 -5.72
N ALA A 84 7.70 -18.99 -5.18
CA ALA A 84 7.09 -18.93 -3.88
C ALA A 84 5.78 -18.14 -3.97
N LEU A 85 4.79 -18.55 -3.17
CA LEU A 85 3.61 -17.75 -2.89
C LEU A 85 4.06 -16.34 -2.48
N VAL A 86 3.43 -15.31 -3.04
CA VAL A 86 3.73 -13.93 -2.69
C VAL A 86 3.51 -13.80 -1.18
N LYS A 87 4.56 -13.41 -0.45
CA LYS A 87 4.42 -13.08 0.97
C LYS A 87 3.81 -11.68 1.03
N PRO A 88 2.66 -11.51 1.73
CA PRO A 88 2.10 -10.18 1.92
C PRO A 88 3.14 -9.33 2.64
N VAL A 89 3.31 -8.10 2.16
CA VAL A 89 4.08 -7.07 2.81
C VAL A 89 3.10 -6.25 3.67
N ASP A 90 3.27 -6.23 5.00
CA ASP A 90 2.47 -5.54 6.03
C ASP A 90 2.06 -4.11 5.65
N THR A 91 2.84 -3.42 4.81
CA THR A 91 2.59 -2.04 4.37
C THR A 91 2.05 -1.90 2.94
N CYS A 92 1.92 -2.97 2.14
CA CYS A 92 1.53 -2.88 0.74
C CYS A 92 0.30 -3.73 0.42
N TRP A 93 -0.87 -3.09 0.38
CA TRP A 93 -2.15 -3.72 0.02
C TRP A 93 -2.08 -4.49 -1.31
N GLY A 94 -1.25 -4.02 -2.25
CA GLY A 94 -0.98 -4.72 -3.51
C GLY A 94 -0.39 -6.12 -3.33
N THR A 95 0.59 -6.27 -2.44
CA THR A 95 1.21 -7.58 -2.19
C THR A 95 0.28 -8.56 -1.46
N CYS A 96 -0.61 -8.04 -0.60
CA CYS A 96 -1.67 -8.85 0.02
C CYS A 96 -2.65 -9.38 -1.04
N LEU A 97 -3.06 -8.52 -1.97
CA LEU A 97 -3.91 -8.92 -3.09
C LEU A 97 -3.21 -9.95 -3.98
N ASP A 98 -1.95 -9.70 -4.35
CA ASP A 98 -1.15 -10.64 -5.17
C ASP A 98 -1.00 -12.00 -4.48
N ALA A 99 -0.86 -12.03 -3.14
CA ALA A 99 -0.82 -13.25 -2.34
C ALA A 99 -2.16 -14.01 -2.38
N ILE A 100 -3.27 -13.32 -2.16
CA ILE A 100 -4.62 -13.91 -2.23
C ILE A 100 -4.88 -14.47 -3.63
N GLN A 101 -4.59 -13.69 -4.68
CA GLN A 101 -4.74 -14.10 -6.07
C GLN A 101 -3.86 -15.30 -6.43
N SER A 102 -2.63 -15.35 -5.91
CA SER A 102 -1.76 -16.52 -6.07
C SER A 102 -2.36 -17.75 -5.40
N ILE A 103 -2.90 -17.63 -4.18
CA ILE A 103 -3.52 -18.74 -3.46
C ILE A 103 -4.74 -19.26 -4.24
N LEU A 104 -5.64 -18.36 -4.66
CA LEU A 104 -6.83 -18.69 -5.45
C LEU A 104 -6.46 -19.36 -6.78
N ARG A 105 -5.46 -18.82 -7.50
CA ARG A 105 -4.95 -19.39 -8.75
C ARG A 105 -4.48 -20.85 -8.59
N TYR A 106 -3.85 -21.16 -7.46
CA TYR A 106 -3.31 -22.49 -7.18
C TYR A 106 -4.23 -23.37 -6.31
N LYS A 107 -5.51 -23.02 -6.15
CA LYS A 107 -6.49 -23.78 -5.34
C LYS A 107 -6.41 -25.29 -5.55
N VAL A 108 -6.56 -25.74 -6.80
CA VAL A 108 -6.55 -27.16 -7.16
C VAL A 108 -5.22 -27.84 -6.83
N ALA A 109 -4.11 -27.15 -7.10
CA ALA A 109 -2.78 -27.69 -6.80
C ALA A 109 -2.54 -27.82 -5.29
N ILE A 110 -2.99 -26.83 -4.50
CA ILE A 110 -2.92 -26.85 -3.04
C ILE A 110 -3.80 -27.98 -2.47
N GLN A 111 -5.02 -28.16 -2.97
CA GLN A 111 -5.91 -29.25 -2.56
C GLN A 111 -5.30 -30.62 -2.84
N ILE A 112 -4.71 -30.83 -4.03
CA ILE A 112 -4.01 -32.08 -4.36
C ILE A 112 -2.79 -32.29 -3.45
N PHE A 113 -2.00 -31.24 -3.21
CA PHE A 113 -0.79 -31.31 -2.39
C PHE A 113 -1.08 -31.68 -0.94
N VAL A 114 -2.13 -31.11 -0.34
CA VAL A 114 -2.52 -31.38 1.05
C VAL A 114 -3.00 -32.82 1.27
N VAL A 115 -3.48 -33.49 0.22
CA VAL A 115 -3.89 -34.91 0.28
C VAL A 115 -2.69 -35.86 0.26
N GLN A 116 -1.50 -35.41 -0.14
CA GLN A 116 -0.33 -36.28 -0.18
C GLN A 116 0.05 -36.81 1.22
N PRO A 117 0.39 -38.11 1.35
CA PRO A 117 0.68 -38.73 2.65
C PRO A 117 1.80 -38.02 3.43
N ALA A 118 2.84 -37.57 2.71
CA ALA A 118 4.00 -36.88 3.29
C ALA A 118 3.65 -35.50 3.90
N VAL A 119 2.59 -34.84 3.41
CA VAL A 119 2.16 -33.51 3.86
C VAL A 119 1.04 -33.65 4.89
N THR A 120 0.13 -34.60 4.70
CA THR A 120 -0.98 -34.89 5.61
C THR A 120 -0.49 -35.21 7.02
N SER A 121 0.66 -35.87 7.19
CA SER A 121 1.25 -36.16 8.50
C SER A 121 1.78 -34.93 9.24
N THR A 122 2.01 -33.82 8.53
CA THR A 122 2.69 -32.63 9.07
C THR A 122 1.73 -31.44 9.24
N ILE A 123 0.68 -31.36 8.41
CA ILE A 123 -0.33 -30.33 8.49
C ILE A 123 -1.34 -30.62 9.62
N LYS A 124 -1.74 -29.57 10.34
CA LYS A 124 -2.82 -29.68 11.34
C LYS A 124 -4.14 -30.03 10.66
N CYS A 125 -4.88 -31.01 11.20
CA CYS A 125 -6.14 -31.51 10.60
C CYS A 125 -7.15 -30.40 10.31
N ASN A 126 -7.31 -29.43 11.23
CA ASN A 126 -8.21 -28.30 11.06
C ASN A 126 -7.88 -27.40 9.85
N LEU A 127 -6.61 -27.28 9.48
CA LEU A 127 -6.20 -26.54 8.30
C LEU A 127 -6.43 -27.35 7.03
N LYS A 128 -6.19 -28.65 7.08
CA LYS A 128 -6.49 -29.57 5.96
C LYS A 128 -7.98 -29.52 5.60
N ASP A 129 -8.85 -29.60 6.59
CA ASP A 129 -10.31 -29.57 6.37
C ASP A 129 -10.74 -28.23 5.76
N LYS A 130 -10.15 -27.11 6.21
CA LYS A 130 -10.42 -25.78 5.65
C LYS A 130 -9.94 -25.61 4.20
N ILE A 131 -8.78 -26.17 3.86
CA ILE A 131 -8.24 -26.11 2.49
C ILE A 131 -9.08 -26.96 1.53
N LEU A 132 -9.57 -28.11 2.00
CA LEU A 132 -10.41 -29.00 1.19
C LEU A 132 -11.86 -28.50 1.10
N GLY A 133 -12.34 -27.78 2.11
CA GLY A 133 -13.66 -27.13 2.10
C GLY A 133 -13.71 -25.88 1.21
N GLU A 134 -14.92 -25.43 0.88
CA GLU A 134 -15.18 -24.24 0.04
C GLU A 134 -15.18 -22.92 0.82
N GLU A 135 -15.39 -22.98 2.13
CA GLU A 135 -15.52 -21.81 3.00
C GLU A 135 -14.30 -20.88 2.92
N LEU A 136 -13.09 -21.43 3.04
CA LEU A 136 -11.85 -20.65 2.96
C LEU A 136 -11.72 -19.93 1.62
N TRP A 137 -12.05 -20.60 0.51
CA TRP A 137 -11.89 -20.03 -0.83
C TRP A 137 -12.91 -18.94 -1.09
N SER A 138 -14.16 -19.12 -0.65
CA SER A 138 -15.18 -18.09 -0.75
C SER A 138 -14.81 -16.83 0.04
N GLU A 139 -14.24 -16.98 1.24
CA GLU A 139 -13.76 -15.83 2.02
C GLU A 139 -12.55 -15.13 1.35
N LEU A 140 -11.65 -15.89 0.73
CA LEU A 140 -10.53 -15.32 -0.04
C LEU A 140 -11.02 -14.57 -1.29
N GLU A 141 -12.04 -15.08 -1.99
CA GLU A 141 -12.66 -14.40 -3.14
C GLU A 141 -13.35 -13.09 -2.71
N LYS A 142 -14.06 -13.09 -1.57
CA LYS A 142 -14.64 -11.85 -1.00
C LYS A 142 -13.55 -10.84 -0.65
N ALA A 143 -12.46 -11.30 -0.03
CA ALA A 143 -11.33 -10.44 0.30
C ALA A 143 -10.63 -9.89 -0.96
N GLU A 144 -10.49 -10.69 -2.01
CA GLU A 144 -9.99 -10.24 -3.32
C GLU A 144 -10.89 -9.13 -3.89
N CYS A 145 -12.20 -9.37 -3.97
CA CYS A 145 -13.18 -8.40 -4.47
C CYS A 145 -13.16 -7.09 -3.68
N LEU A 146 -12.95 -7.15 -2.38
CA LEU A 146 -12.86 -5.95 -1.54
C LEU A 146 -11.54 -5.19 -1.76
N LEU A 147 -10.40 -5.88 -1.83
CA LEU A 147 -9.08 -5.25 -1.92
C LEU A 147 -8.74 -4.73 -3.31
N GLU A 148 -9.23 -5.39 -4.36
CA GLU A 148 -8.94 -5.03 -5.75
C GLU A 148 -9.17 -3.55 -6.10
N PRO A 149 -10.32 -2.91 -5.78
CA PRO A 149 -10.56 -1.52 -6.12
C PRO A 149 -9.58 -0.55 -5.43
N PHE A 150 -9.15 -0.85 -4.20
CA PHE A 150 -8.15 -0.03 -3.49
C PHE A 150 -6.77 -0.16 -4.13
N VAL A 151 -6.34 -1.38 -4.46
CA VAL A 151 -5.03 -1.59 -5.11
C VAL A 151 -5.00 -0.95 -6.49
N LYS A 152 -6.10 -1.01 -7.26
CA LYS A 152 -6.22 -0.30 -8.53
C LYS A 152 -6.08 1.22 -8.34
N LEU A 153 -6.75 1.77 -7.32
CA LEU A 153 -6.66 3.19 -7.00
C LEU A 153 -5.24 3.62 -6.63
N LEU A 154 -4.57 2.85 -5.76
CA LEU A 154 -3.18 3.11 -5.37
C LEU A 154 -2.25 3.09 -6.58
N LYS A 155 -2.37 2.09 -7.46
CA LYS A 155 -1.57 2.02 -8.71
C LYS A 155 -1.79 3.24 -9.61
N ILE A 156 -3.00 3.81 -9.64
CA ILE A 156 -3.28 5.04 -10.39
C ILE A 156 -2.58 6.23 -9.75
N PHE A 157 -2.54 6.32 -8.41
CA PHE A 157 -1.92 7.42 -7.69
C PHE A 157 -0.38 7.34 -7.67
N GLU A 158 0.19 6.15 -7.60
CA GLU A 158 1.63 5.89 -7.68
C GLU A 158 2.18 5.99 -9.12
N SER A 159 1.31 6.11 -10.12
CA SER A 159 1.70 6.30 -11.52
C SER A 159 2.43 7.62 -11.74
N ASP A 160 3.46 7.62 -12.58
CA ASP A 160 4.16 8.83 -13.06
C ASP A 160 3.25 9.81 -13.83
N THR A 161 2.02 9.41 -14.14
CA THR A 161 1.01 10.22 -14.84
C THR A 161 -0.15 10.65 -13.95
N SER A 162 -0.05 10.39 -12.65
CA SER A 162 -1.12 10.75 -11.71
C SER A 162 -1.23 12.27 -11.60
N LEU A 163 -2.45 12.77 -11.76
CA LEU A 163 -2.76 14.19 -11.60
C LEU A 163 -3.56 14.37 -10.31
N LEU A 164 -3.27 15.45 -9.58
CA LEU A 164 -4.02 15.80 -8.38
C LEU A 164 -5.53 15.94 -8.66
N SER A 165 -5.88 16.39 -9.87
CA SER A 165 -7.26 16.49 -10.35
C SER A 165 -7.98 15.14 -10.42
N ARG A 166 -7.26 14.04 -10.66
CA ARG A 166 -7.84 12.69 -10.76
C ARG A 166 -8.16 12.12 -9.39
N VAL A 167 -7.46 12.52 -8.34
CA VAL A 167 -7.64 11.99 -6.97
C VAL A 167 -9.09 12.08 -6.53
N TYR A 168 -9.72 13.25 -6.68
CA TYR A 168 -11.11 13.47 -6.29
C TYR A 168 -12.11 12.64 -7.12
N ALA A 169 -11.90 12.54 -8.44
CA ALA A 169 -12.78 11.77 -9.32
C ALA A 169 -12.67 10.25 -9.08
N GLU A 170 -11.45 9.73 -8.95
CA GLU A 170 -11.20 8.31 -8.70
C GLU A 170 -11.70 7.88 -7.31
N TRP A 171 -11.64 8.79 -6.32
CA TRP A 171 -12.24 8.55 -5.00
C TRP A 171 -13.76 8.34 -5.07
N ASN A 172 -14.48 9.20 -5.80
CA ASN A 172 -15.91 9.05 -5.99
C ASN A 172 -16.27 7.73 -6.71
N LYS A 173 -15.43 7.30 -7.66
CA LYS A 173 -15.59 5.99 -8.31
C LYS A 173 -15.38 4.82 -7.34
N LEU A 174 -14.42 4.92 -6.42
CA LEU A 174 -14.18 3.91 -5.39
C LEU A 174 -15.43 3.70 -4.52
N GLN A 175 -16.03 4.80 -4.05
CA GLN A 175 -17.25 4.77 -3.25
C GLN A 175 -18.40 4.06 -3.97
N ILE A 176 -18.61 4.37 -5.26
CA ILE A 176 -19.63 3.71 -6.09
C ILE A 176 -19.32 2.21 -6.22
N THR A 177 -18.05 1.86 -6.45
CA THR A 177 -17.61 0.47 -6.62
C THR A 177 -17.88 -0.34 -5.35
N ILE A 178 -17.57 0.20 -4.18
CA ILE A 178 -17.76 -0.47 -2.89
C ILE A 178 -19.24 -0.64 -2.56
N ASN A 179 -20.07 0.36 -2.86
CA ASN A 179 -21.52 0.25 -2.67
C ASN A 179 -22.13 -0.90 -3.49
N ASN A 180 -21.56 -1.16 -4.68
CA ASN A 180 -22.01 -2.22 -5.60
C ASN A 180 -21.48 -3.62 -5.25
N LEU A 181 -20.52 -3.77 -4.32
CA LEU A 181 -20.02 -5.07 -3.90
C LEU A 181 -21.11 -5.86 -3.17
N ASP A 182 -21.13 -7.18 -3.31
CA ASP A 182 -22.09 -8.05 -2.61
C ASP A 182 -21.60 -8.36 -1.18
N LEU A 183 -21.73 -7.36 -0.30
CA LEU A 183 -21.35 -7.42 1.11
C LEU A 183 -22.58 -7.20 2.00
N ASP A 184 -22.53 -7.73 3.22
CA ASP A 184 -23.56 -7.47 4.23
C ASP A 184 -23.68 -5.97 4.54
N LEU A 185 -24.89 -5.50 4.83
CA LEU A 185 -25.17 -4.08 5.08
C LEU A 185 -24.33 -3.50 6.24
N LEU A 186 -24.07 -4.30 7.28
CA LEU A 186 -23.29 -3.85 8.42
C LEU A 186 -21.81 -3.68 8.03
N GLN A 187 -21.26 -4.66 7.31
CA GLN A 187 -19.89 -4.62 6.79
C GLN A 187 -19.70 -3.43 5.82
N LYS A 188 -20.69 -3.17 4.96
CA LYS A 188 -20.66 -2.02 4.04
C LYS A 188 -20.58 -0.70 4.78
N ASN A 189 -21.37 -0.52 5.84
CA ASN A 189 -21.36 0.72 6.61
C ASN A 189 -20.03 0.91 7.35
N GLU A 190 -19.48 -0.13 7.98
CA GLU A 190 -18.16 -0.06 8.64
C GLU A 190 -17.05 0.30 7.66
N ILE A 191 -17.04 -0.33 6.48
CA ILE A 191 -16.05 -0.04 5.44
C ILE A 191 -16.22 1.39 4.94
N LYS A 192 -17.46 1.85 4.72
CA LYS A 192 -17.73 3.21 4.28
C LYS A 192 -17.27 4.24 5.32
N ASP A 193 -17.57 4.03 6.59
CA ASP A 193 -17.16 4.93 7.67
C ASP A 193 -15.62 5.02 7.77
N LEU A 194 -14.92 3.90 7.60
CA LEU A 194 -13.45 3.88 7.55
C LEU A 194 -12.90 4.66 6.36
N ILE A 195 -13.50 4.49 5.18
CA ILE A 195 -13.09 5.20 3.97
C ILE A 195 -13.35 6.70 4.11
N ASP A 196 -14.52 7.09 4.58
CA ASP A 196 -14.88 8.48 4.77
C ASP A 196 -13.95 9.16 5.80
N THR A 197 -13.65 8.48 6.91
CA THR A 197 -12.67 8.96 7.90
C THR A 197 -11.28 9.14 7.29
N GLN A 198 -10.82 8.16 6.51
CA GLN A 198 -9.51 8.24 5.87
C GLN A 198 -9.47 9.32 4.77
N PHE A 199 -10.60 9.56 4.09
CA PHE A 199 -10.73 10.64 3.12
C PHE A 199 -10.65 11.99 3.80
N GLU A 200 -11.43 12.22 4.84
CA GLU A 200 -11.45 13.50 5.56
C GLU A 200 -10.06 13.84 6.09
N PHE A 201 -9.31 12.83 6.53
CA PHE A 201 -7.92 12.99 6.93
C PHE A 201 -7.00 13.40 5.76
N ALA A 202 -7.13 12.76 4.60
CA ALA A 202 -6.25 12.99 3.46
C ALA A 202 -6.68 14.15 2.54
N PHE A 203 -7.93 14.59 2.64
CA PHE A 203 -8.54 15.53 1.71
C PHE A 203 -7.98 16.94 1.89
N HIS A 204 -7.66 17.57 0.75
CA HIS A 204 -7.35 18.99 0.69
C HIS A 204 -8.23 19.67 -0.36
N PRO A 205 -8.80 20.87 -0.10
CA PRO A 205 -9.66 21.58 -1.08
C PRO A 205 -9.00 21.78 -2.45
N THR A 206 -7.68 21.87 -2.49
CA THR A 206 -6.90 21.93 -3.75
C THR A 206 -7.13 20.72 -4.65
N MET A 207 -7.43 19.53 -4.11
CA MET A 207 -7.74 18.34 -4.90
C MET A 207 -9.05 18.52 -5.68
N ALA A 208 -10.10 19.00 -5.00
CA ALA A 208 -11.38 19.29 -5.64
C ALA A 208 -11.28 20.46 -6.63
N LEU A 209 -10.51 21.50 -6.29
CA LEU A 209 -10.27 22.61 -7.19
C LEU A 209 -9.48 22.18 -8.43
N ALA A 210 -8.45 21.36 -8.27
CA ALA A 210 -7.69 20.80 -9.38
C ALA A 210 -8.59 19.96 -10.29
N ASN A 211 -9.50 19.16 -9.72
CA ASN A 211 -10.49 18.40 -10.48
C ASN A 211 -11.42 19.31 -11.30
N LEU A 212 -11.87 20.43 -10.70
CA LEU A 212 -12.76 21.39 -11.36
C LEU A 212 -12.06 22.16 -12.50
N LEU A 213 -10.76 22.44 -12.36
CA LEU A 213 -9.96 23.20 -13.32
C LEU A 213 -9.33 22.34 -14.42
N ASP A 214 -9.41 21.01 -14.30
CA ASP A 214 -8.86 20.08 -15.30
C ASP A 214 -9.76 20.10 -16.56
N PRO A 215 -9.24 20.55 -17.72
CA PRO A 215 -10.03 20.54 -18.95
C PRO A 215 -10.33 19.09 -19.35
N ILE A 216 -11.63 18.83 -19.59
CA ILE A 216 -12.16 17.54 -20.07
C ILE A 216 -11.52 17.15 -21.42
#